data_AF-A0A914KZJ1-F1
#
_entry.id   AF-A0A914KZJ1-F1
#
_cell.length_a   1.000
_cell.length_b   1.000
_cell.length_c   1.000
_cell.angle_alpha   90.00
_cell.angle_beta   90.00
_cell.angle_gamma   90.00
#
_symmetry.space_group_name_H-M   'P 1'
#
loop_
_entity.id
_entity.type
_entity.pdbx_description
1 polymer ?
#
loop_
_entity_poly.entity_id
_entity_poly.type
_entity_poly.pdbx_seq_one_letter_code
_entity_poly.pdbx_strand_id
1 'polypeptide(L)' 'MYAYGLEESGEYIEAEKQAKIGLQLQRQDCWSTHAIAHCMEMASDFNNGINFLESTENDWSQCKLLHGHNYW' A
#
# COMPACT_ATOMS: atom_id res chain seq x y z
N MET A 1 5.80 0.12 -8.19
CA MET A 1 5.01 0.63 -9.35
C MET A 1 4.13 -0.42 -10.02
N TYR A 2 4.54 -1.70 -10.19
CA TYR A 2 3.65 -2.71 -10.80
C TYR A 2 2.35 -2.94 -10.01
N ALA A 3 2.46 -3.12 -8.68
CA ALA A 3 1.29 -3.30 -7.80
C ALA A 3 0.32 -2.12 -7.86
N TYR A 4 0.83 -0.88 -7.88
CA TYR A 4 0.03 0.33 -8.07
C TYR A 4 -0.76 0.30 -9.38
N GLY A 5 -0.12 -0.04 -10.51
CA GLY A 5 -0.83 -0.14 -11.78
C GLY A 5 -1.92 -1.22 -11.81
N LEU A 6 -1.74 -2.33 -11.08
CA LEU A 6 -2.76 -3.36 -10.92
C LEU A 6 -3.93 -2.87 -10.07
N GLU A 7 -3.64 -2.18 -8.96
CA GLU A 7 -4.64 -1.60 -8.06
C GLU A 7 -5.52 -0.59 -8.81
N GLU A 8 -4.92 0.38 -9.51
CA GLU A 8 -5.62 1.37 -10.35
C GLU A 8 -6.44 0.72 -11.49
N SER A 9 -6.08 -0.50 -11.90
CA SER A 9 -6.81 -1.27 -12.92
C SER A 9 -7.93 -2.16 -12.35
N GLY A 10 -8.12 -2.17 -11.03
CA GLY A 10 -9.11 -3.00 -10.33
C GLY A 10 -8.67 -4.44 -10.06
N GLU A 11 -7.41 -4.79 -10.30
CA GLU A 11 -6.84 -6.14 -10.10
C GLU A 11 -6.33 -6.33 -8.66
N TYR A 12 -7.19 -6.08 -7.67
CA TYR A 12 -6.81 -5.93 -6.25
C TYR A 12 -6.09 -7.15 -5.64
N ILE A 13 -6.50 -8.37 -6.00
CA ILE A 13 -5.89 -9.60 -5.45
C ILE A 13 -4.43 -9.71 -5.90
N GLU A 14 -4.15 -9.45 -7.19
CA GLU A 14 -2.79 -9.52 -7.69
C GLU A 14 -1.98 -8.29 -7.25
N ALA A 15 -2.61 -7.11 -7.17
CA ALA A 15 -1.99 -5.91 -6.65
C ALA A 15 -1.46 -6.11 -5.22
N GLU A 16 -2.29 -6.60 -4.30
CA GLU A 16 -1.90 -6.86 -2.91
C GLU A 16 -0.76 -7.88 -2.83
N LYS A 17 -0.82 -8.95 -3.63
CA LYS A 17 0.25 -9.97 -3.70
C LYS A 17 1.58 -9.37 -4.16
N GLN A 18 1.57 -8.57 -5.23
CA GLN A 18 2.78 -7.94 -5.75
C GLN A 18 3.32 -6.88 -4.80
N ALA A 19 2.45 -6.13 -4.13
CA ALA A 19 2.84 -5.16 -3.13
C ALA A 19 3.49 -5.82 -1.91
N LYS A 20 2.97 -6.97 -1.45
CA LYS A 20 3.60 -7.77 -0.37
C LYS A 20 5.01 -8.21 -0.75
N ILE A 21 5.22 -8.66 -1.99
CA ILE A 21 6.56 -8.97 -2.49
C ILE A 21 7.44 -7.72 -2.51
N GLY A 22 6.90 -6.57 -2.95
CA GLY A 22 7.59 -5.28 -2.91
C GLY A 22 8.08 -4.92 -1.52
N LEU A 23 7.23 -5.03 -0.50
CA LEU A 23 7.58 -4.74 0.89
C LEU A 23 8.56 -5.75 1.50
N GLN A 24 8.53 -7.02 1.05
CA GLN A 24 9.55 -8.01 1.44
C GLN A 24 10.94 -7.65 0.91
N LEU A 25 11.02 -7.04 -0.29
CA LEU A 25 12.28 -6.63 -0.92
C LEU A 25 12.76 -5.27 -0.41
N GLN A 26 11.84 -4.33 -0.24
CA GLN A 26 12.09 -2.97 0.23
C GLN A 26 10.95 -2.52 1.14
N ARG A 27 11.19 -2.61 2.44
CA ARG A 27 10.20 -2.26 3.47
C ARG A 27 9.74 -0.79 3.39
N GLN A 28 10.58 0.11 2.89
CA GLN A 28 10.26 1.54 2.73
C GLN A 28 9.58 1.89 1.40
N ASP A 29 9.14 0.89 0.62
CA ASP A 29 8.45 1.14 -0.65
C ASP A 29 7.02 1.66 -0.42
N CYS A 30 6.90 2.99 -0.37
CA CYS A 30 5.64 3.70 -0.20
C CYS A 30 4.56 3.33 -1.21
N TRP A 31 4.92 2.98 -2.46
CA TRP A 31 3.95 2.60 -3.49
C TRP A 31 3.35 1.23 -3.21
N SER A 32 4.13 0.32 -2.64
CA SER A 32 3.64 -0.99 -2.22
C SER A 32 2.74 -0.86 -0.99
N THR A 33 3.09 -0.01 -0.02
CA THR A 33 2.18 0.31 1.10
C THR A 33 0.86 0.89 0.59
N HIS A 34 0.92 1.90 -0.28
CA HIS A 34 -0.24 2.53 -0.88
C HIS A 34 -1.17 1.51 -1.56
N ALA A 35 -0.60 0.64 -2.41
CA ALA A 35 -1.39 -0.38 -3.11
C ALA A 35 -2.09 -1.34 -2.13
N ILE A 36 -1.44 -1.76 -1.04
CA ILE A 36 -2.07 -2.62 -0.02
C ILE A 36 -3.21 -1.88 0.69
N ALA A 37 -2.99 -0.62 1.06
CA ALA A 37 -4.01 0.19 1.74
C ALA A 37 -5.27 0.34 0.87
N HIS A 38 -5.13 0.67 -0.41
CA HIS A 38 -6.27 0.76 -1.32
C HIS A 38 -6.90 -0.61 -1.62
N CYS A 39 -6.13 -1.70 -1.70
CA CYS A 39 -6.72 -3.03 -1.81
C CYS A 39 -7.64 -3.35 -0.61
N MET A 40 -7.24 -2.98 0.61
CA MET A 40 -8.07 -3.13 1.81
C MET A 40 -9.28 -2.20 1.79
N GLU A 41 -9.12 -0.95 1.36
CA GLU A 41 -10.20 0.01 1.17
C GLU A 41 -11.26 -0.52 0.19
N MET A 42 -10.83 -1.00 -0.99
CA MET A 42 -11.70 -1.54 -2.03
C MET A 42 -12.39 -2.84 -1.60
N ALA A 43 -11.79 -3.60 -0.68
CA ALA A 43 -12.40 -4.76 -0.03
C ALA A 43 -13.35 -4.38 1.12
N SER A 44 -13.57 -3.09 1.40
CA SER A 44 -14.32 -2.58 2.56
C SER A 44 -13.75 -3.01 3.92
N ASP A 45 -12.45 -3.34 3.97
CA ASP A 45 -11.73 -3.74 5.18
C ASP A 45 -10.95 -2.56 5.77
N PHE A 46 -11.67 -1.46 6.01
CA PHE A 46 -11.10 -0.18 6.43
C PHE A 46 -10.30 -0.28 7.74
N ASN A 47 -10.76 -1.09 8.70
CA ASN A 47 -10.08 -1.24 9.98
C ASN A 47 -8.69 -1.85 9.82
N ASN A 48 -8.55 -2.87 8.98
CA ASN A 48 -7.23 -3.44 8.71
C ASN A 48 -6.37 -2.51 7.87
N GLY A 49 -6.96 -1.76 6.92
CA GLY A 49 -6.26 -0.72 6.16
C GLY A 49 -5.64 0.36 7.06
N ILE A 50 -6.43 0.90 7.99
CA ILE A 50 -5.97 1.90 8.96
C ILE A 50 -4.88 1.32 9.86
N ASN A 51 -5.13 0.16 10.48
CA ASN A 51 -4.14 -0.51 11.35
C ASN A 51 -2.83 -0.79 10.61
N PHE A 52 -2.90 -1.18 9.32
CA PHE A 52 -1.73 -1.41 8.48
C PHE A 52 -0.94 -0.11 8.25
N LEU A 53 -1.60 0.98 7.87
CA LEU A 53 -0.95 2.27 7.66
C LEU A 53 -0.30 2.79 8.94
N GLU A 54 -1.02 2.75 10.07
CA GLU A 54 -0.50 3.19 11.37
C GLU A 54 0.69 2.35 11.82
N SER A 55 0.60 1.01 11.73
CA SER A 55 1.68 0.11 12.17
C SER A 55 2.94 0.18 11.30
N THR A 56 2.84 0.71 10.08
CA THR A 56 3.95 0.81 9.13
C THR A 56 4.39 2.26 8.86
N GLU A 57 3.84 3.25 9.57
CA GLU A 57 4.09 4.68 9.33
C GLU A 57 5.58 5.03 9.25
N ASN A 58 6.39 4.51 10.17
CA ASN A 58 7.83 4.76 10.20
C ASN A 58 8.56 4.28 8.93
N ASP A 59 8.00 3.28 8.23
CA ASP A 59 8.59 2.71 7.02
C ASP A 59 8.25 3.56 5.79
N TRP A 60 6.96 3.83 5.55
CA TRP A 60 6.52 4.51 4.31
C TRP A 60 6.58 6.03 4.39
N SER A 61 6.59 6.64 5.58
CA SER A 61 6.66 8.10 5.76
C SER A 61 7.97 8.72 5.25
N GLN A 62 9.02 7.92 5.09
CA GLN A 62 10.32 8.35 4.56
C GLN A 62 10.26 8.71 3.06
N CYS A 63 9.21 8.26 2.35
CA CYS A 63 9.05 8.48 0.92
C CYS A 63 8.49 9.87 0.60
N LYS A 64 9.36 10.77 0.12
CA LYS A 64 9.03 12.18 -0.16
C LYS A 64 7.91 12.42 -1.18
N LEU A 65 7.66 11.47 -2.09
CA LEU A 65 6.71 11.67 -3.20
C LEU A 65 5.28 11.23 -2.87
N LEU A 66 5.13 10.17 -2.05
CA LEU A 66 3.83 9.52 -1.84
C LEU A 66 3.38 9.52 -0.38
N HIS A 67 4.24 9.87 0.59
CA HIS A 67 3.84 9.80 2.00
C HIS A 67 2.59 10.61 2.31
N GLY A 68 2.42 11.79 1.69
CA GLY A 68 1.25 12.64 1.90
C GLY A 68 -0.05 12.01 1.40
N HIS A 69 0.03 11.11 0.42
CA HIS A 69 -1.13 10.41 -0.11
C HIS A 69 -1.56 9.24 0.79
N ASN A 70 -0.62 8.60 1.49
CA ASN A 70 -0.90 7.54 2.47
C ASN A 70 -1.51 8.05 3.79
N TYR A 71 -1.52 9.37 4.02
CA TYR A 71 -2.15 9.99 5.20
C TYR A 71 -3.63 10.37 4.99
N TRP A 72 -4.11 10.27 3.75
CA TRP A 72 -5.50 10.56 3.39
C TRP A 72 -6.35 9.29 3.56
#